data_AF-A0A1F7QNM5-F1
#
_entry.id   AF-A0A1F7QNM5-F1
#
_cell.length_a   1.000
_cell.length_b   1.000
_cell.length_c   1.000
_cell.angle_alpha   90.00
_cell.angle_beta   90.00
_cell.angle_gamma   90.00
#
_symmetry.space_group_name_H-M   'P 1'
#
loop_
_entity.id
_entity.type
_entity.pdbx_description
1 polymer ?
#
loop_
_entity_poly.entity_id
_entity_poly.type
_entity_poly.pdbx_seq_one_letter_code
_entity_poly.pdbx_strand_id
1 'polypeptide(L)'
;MNFKIDKDLKVQAKKTASAIGIPLSTLLNAYLIDFVATGRVEFTASEQMTPQMERIIEECEQDIAEGNLSGPFHTKEELFEHLDSLK
;
A
#
# COMPACT_ATOMS: atom_id res chain seq x y z
N MET A 1 8.54 8.85 -27.16
CA MET A 1 7.41 7.91 -27.30
C MET A 1 6.13 8.71 -27.43
N ASN A 2 5.28 8.42 -28.42
CA ASN A 2 3.99 9.12 -28.60
C ASN A 2 2.86 8.16 -28.25
N PHE A 3 2.16 8.40 -27.14
CA PHE A 3 1.01 7.62 -26.72
C PHE A 3 -0.27 8.34 -27.12
N LYS A 4 -1.12 7.66 -27.90
CA LYS A 4 -2.52 8.09 -28.06
C LYS A 4 -3.27 7.73 -26.79
N ILE A 5 -3.69 8.76 -26.07
CA ILE A 5 -4.48 8.67 -24.85
C ILE A 5 -5.51 9.78 -24.90
N ASP A 6 -6.68 9.53 -24.32
CA ASP A 6 -7.70 10.56 -24.15
C ASP A 6 -7.15 11.75 -23.34
N LYS A 7 -7.64 12.95 -23.67
CA LYS A 7 -7.12 14.20 -23.08
C LYS A 7 -7.44 14.28 -21.58
N ASP A 8 -8.63 13.85 -21.16
CA ASP A 8 -9.06 13.94 -19.77
C ASP A 8 -8.33 12.92 -18.92
N LEU A 9 -8.18 11.68 -19.44
CA LEU A 9 -7.39 10.65 -18.80
C LEU A 9 -5.93 11.08 -18.60
N LYS A 10 -5.34 11.76 -19.59
CA LYS A 10 -3.97 12.28 -19.50
C LYS A 10 -3.81 13.35 -18.42
N VAL A 11 -4.81 14.22 -18.25
CA VAL A 11 -4.80 15.24 -17.20
C VAL A 11 -4.91 14.59 -15.82
N GLN A 12 -5.81 13.63 -15.66
CA GLN A 12 -5.97 12.89 -14.40
C GLN A 12 -4.70 12.13 -14.03
N ALA A 13 -4.12 11.37 -14.96
CA ALA A 13 -2.88 10.63 -14.73
C ALA A 13 -1.72 11.55 -14.34
N LYS A 14 -1.59 12.72 -14.98
CA LYS A 14 -0.58 13.73 -14.59
C LYS A 14 -0.79 14.23 -13.17
N LYS A 15 -2.04 14.53 -12.79
CA LYS A 15 -2.37 15.00 -11.43
C LYS A 15 -2.01 13.95 -10.38
N THR A 16 -2.36 12.69 -10.62
CA THR A 16 -2.03 11.58 -9.70
C THR A 16 -0.51 11.40 -9.56
N ALA A 17 0.23 11.41 -10.67
CA ALA A 17 1.69 11.29 -10.64
C ALA A 17 2.35 12.49 -9.93
N SER A 18 1.85 13.71 -10.15
CA SER A 18 2.33 14.91 -9.45
C SER A 18 2.03 14.89 -7.95
N ALA A 19 0.93 14.27 -7.51
CA ALA A 19 0.61 14.13 -6.08
C ALA A 19 1.65 13.29 -5.33
N ILE A 20 2.28 12.34 -6.00
CA ILE A 20 3.38 11.51 -5.46
C ILE A 20 4.77 12.07 -5.81
N GLY A 21 4.86 13.26 -6.41
CA GLY A 21 6.13 13.94 -6.72
C GLY A 21 6.87 13.39 -7.94
N ILE A 22 6.24 12.55 -8.77
CA ILE A 22 6.90 11.88 -9.91
C ILE A 22 6.27 12.37 -11.23
N PRO A 23 7.08 12.79 -12.23
CA PRO A 23 6.55 13.09 -13.56
C PRO A 23 5.94 11.85 -14.22
N LEU A 24 4.78 11.99 -14.87
CA LEU A 24 4.10 10.88 -15.56
C LEU A 24 5.00 10.15 -16.58
N SER A 25 5.87 10.87 -17.28
CA SER A 25 6.82 10.27 -18.23
C SER A 25 7.84 9.35 -17.56
N THR A 26 8.30 9.71 -16.36
CA THR A 26 9.25 8.90 -15.58
C THR A 26 8.57 7.61 -15.13
N LEU A 27 7.31 7.71 -14.69
CA LEU A 27 6.52 6.57 -14.22
C LEU A 27 6.23 5.58 -15.36
N LEU A 28 5.89 6.08 -16.55
CA LEU A 28 5.72 5.25 -17.75
C LEU A 28 7.02 4.54 -18.15
N ASN A 29 8.16 5.23 -18.10
CA ASN A 29 9.45 4.62 -18.41
C ASN A 29 9.80 3.51 -17.40
N ALA A 30 9.55 3.73 -16.11
CA ALA A 30 9.77 2.72 -15.08
C ALA A 30 8.92 1.46 -15.32
N TYR A 31 7.63 1.65 -15.64
CA TYR A 31 6.74 0.54 -15.99
C TYR A 31 7.22 -0.27 -17.20
N LEU A 32 7.77 0.39 -18.23
CA LEU A 32 8.31 -0.30 -19.40
C LEU A 32 9.58 -1.09 -19.07
N ILE A 33 10.46 -0.55 -18.23
CA ILE A 33 11.65 -1.26 -17.75
C ILE A 33 11.24 -2.52 -16.99
N ASP A 34 10.28 -2.38 -16.07
CA ASP A 34 9.77 -3.49 -15.28
C ASP A 34 9.07 -4.55 -16.14
N PHE A 35 8.27 -4.12 -17.11
CA PHE A 35 7.62 -5.02 -18.07
C PHE A 35 8.65 -5.83 -18.89
N VAL A 36 9.74 -5.21 -19.34
CA VAL A 36 10.81 -5.91 -20.07
C VAL A 36 11.56 -6.89 -19.16
N ALA A 37 11.77 -6.53 -17.91
CA ALA A 37 12.49 -7.37 -16.95
C ALA A 37 11.66 -8.59 -16.50
N THR A 38 10.36 -8.42 -16.30
CA THR A 38 9.48 -9.45 -15.71
C THR A 38 8.64 -10.21 -16.75
N GLY A 39 8.33 -9.59 -17.89
CA GLY A 39 7.41 -10.11 -18.88
C GLY A 39 5.96 -10.19 -18.41
N ARG A 40 5.58 -9.46 -17.35
CA ARG A 40 4.26 -9.54 -16.72
C ARG A 40 3.57 -8.18 -16.73
N VAL A 41 2.25 -8.19 -16.89
CA VAL A 41 1.40 -7.02 -16.71
C VAL A 41 0.47 -7.30 -15.53
N GLU A 42 0.49 -6.43 -14.54
CA GLU A 42 -0.36 -6.54 -13.37
C GLU A 42 -1.63 -5.71 -13.55
N PHE A 43 -2.78 -6.37 -13.44
CA PHE A 43 -4.09 -5.72 -13.40
C PHE A 43 -4.66 -5.92 -12.00
N THR A 44 -4.65 -4.88 -11.18
CA THR A 44 -5.31 -4.88 -9.89
C THR A 44 -6.67 -4.20 -10.04
N ALA A 45 -7.75 -4.95 -9.83
CA ALA A 45 -8.98 -4.32 -9.36
C ALA A 45 -8.70 -3.86 -7.92
N SER A 46 -9.07 -2.62 -7.57
CA SER A 46 -8.90 -2.06 -6.22
C SER A 46 -9.09 -3.15 -5.16
N GLU A 47 -8.08 -3.34 -4.30
CA GLU A 47 -8.08 -4.41 -3.29
C GLU A 47 -9.39 -4.36 -2.50
N GLN A 48 -10.24 -5.37 -2.70
CA GLN A 48 -11.48 -5.50 -1.96
C GLN A 48 -11.13 -6.15 -0.62
N MET A 49 -11.74 -5.64 0.45
CA MET A 49 -11.62 -6.24 1.77
C MET A 49 -11.97 -7.73 1.67
N THR A 50 -11.03 -8.60 2.04
CA THR A 50 -11.32 -10.04 2.09
C THR A 50 -12.09 -10.35 3.39
N PRO A 51 -12.92 -11.40 3.43
CA PRO A 51 -13.57 -11.83 4.68
C PRO A 51 -12.59 -12.14 5.82
N GLN A 52 -11.33 -12.45 5.50
CA GLN A 52 -10.27 -12.63 6.50
C GLN A 52 -9.80 -11.29 7.08
N MET A 53 -9.63 -10.28 6.23
CA MET A 53 -9.27 -8.92 6.67
C MET A 53 -10.36 -8.31 7.54
N GLU A 54 -11.63 -8.49 7.19
CA GLU A 54 -12.78 -8.03 8.00
C GLU A 54 -12.74 -8.61 9.41
N ARG A 55 -12.53 -9.92 9.53
CA ARG A 55 -12.44 -10.60 10.84
C ARG A 55 -11.28 -10.09 11.70
N ILE A 56 -10.11 -9.88 11.09
CA ILE A 56 -8.94 -9.36 11.82
C ILE A 56 -9.23 -7.95 12.34
N ILE A 57 -9.91 -7.11 11.55
CA ILE A 57 -10.30 -5.77 11.96
C ILE A 57 -11.32 -5.83 13.10
N GLU A 58 -12.34 -6.67 13.00
CA GLU A 58 -13.34 -6.87 14.06
C GLU A 58 -12.71 -7.31 15.39
N GLU A 59 -11.74 -8.24 15.33
CA GLU A 59 -10.98 -8.71 16.50
C GLU A 59 -10.16 -7.57 17.12
N CYS A 60 -9.43 -6.81 16.30
CA CYS A 60 -8.68 -5.63 16.77
C CYS A 60 -9.59 -4.56 17.38
N GLU A 61 -10.77 -4.31 16.82
CA GLU A 61 -11.73 -3.35 17.37
C GLU A 61 -12.26 -3.78 18.74
N GLN A 62 -12.50 -5.09 18.93
CA GLN A 62 -12.88 -5.67 20.22
C GLN A 62 -11.75 -5.52 21.24
N ASP A 63 -10.52 -5.86 20.87
CA ASP A 63 -9.35 -5.74 21.76
C ASP A 63 -9.12 -4.29 22.21
N ILE A 64 -9.32 -3.32 21.32
CA ILE A 64 -9.24 -1.90 21.65
C ILE A 64 -10.35 -1.51 22.64
N ALA A 65 -11.59 -1.97 22.41
CA ALA A 65 -12.73 -1.65 23.27
C ALA A 65 -12.61 -2.26 24.68
N GLU A 66 -12.06 -3.47 24.77
CA GLU A 66 -11.83 -4.19 26.03
C GLU A 66 -10.54 -3.76 26.74
N GLY A 67 -9.65 -3.04 26.04
CA GLY A 67 -8.35 -2.63 26.56
C GLY A 67 -7.33 -3.77 26.59
N ASN A 68 -7.52 -4.81 25.79
CA ASN A 68 -6.61 -5.95 25.61
C ASN A 68 -5.42 -5.57 24.71
N LEU A 69 -4.75 -4.45 25.03
CA LEU A 69 -3.66 -3.91 24.24
C LEU A 69 -2.32 -4.16 24.93
N SER A 70 -1.32 -4.55 24.16
CA SER A 70 0.06 -4.61 24.60
C SER A 70 0.69 -3.22 24.61
N GLY A 71 1.27 -2.81 25.74
CA GLY A 71 1.89 -1.50 25.94
C GLY A 71 1.08 -0.60 26.89
N PRO A 72 1.27 0.74 26.85
CA PRO A 72 2.16 1.47 25.96
C PRO A 72 3.63 1.17 26.25
N PHE A 73 4.44 1.09 25.20
CA PHE A 73 5.90 0.96 25.31
C PHE A 73 6.52 2.35 25.19
N HIS A 74 7.44 2.68 26.10
CA HIS A 74 8.10 3.97 26.13
C HIS A 74 9.48 3.95 25.49
N THR A 75 10.07 2.76 25.31
CA THR A 75 11.36 2.57 24.66
C THR A 75 11.30 1.46 23.61
N LYS A 76 12.31 1.43 22.73
CA LYS A 76 12.42 0.37 21.72
C LYS A 76 12.76 -0.96 22.37
N GLU A 77 13.59 -0.90 23.40
CA GLU A 77 14.03 -2.05 24.18
C GLU A 77 12.83 -2.76 24.83
N GLU A 78 11.92 -2.01 25.43
CA GLU A 78 10.69 -2.54 26.05
C GLU A 78 9.77 -3.22 25.02
N LEU A 79 9.63 -2.63 23.83
CA LEU A 79 8.88 -3.23 22.73
C LEU A 79 9.51 -4.55 22.28
N PHE A 80 10.83 -4.59 22.08
CA PHE A 80 11.52 -5.81 21.63
C PHE A 80 11.50 -6.92 22.68
N GLU A 81 11.67 -6.60 23.96
CA GLU A 81 11.52 -7.58 25.06
C GLU A 81 10.12 -8.20 25.07
N HIS A 82 9.07 -7.39 24.86
CA HIS A 82 7.72 -7.90 24.77
C HIS A 82 7.53 -8.81 23.55
N LEU A 83 7.99 -8.40 22.37
CA LEU A 83 7.89 -9.21 21.14
C LEU A 83 8.64 -10.54 21.25
N ASP A 84 9.81 -10.56 21.88
CA ASP A 84 10.59 -11.78 22.11
C ASP A 84 9.93 -12.72 23.13
N SER A 85 9.09 -12.18 24.04
CA SER A 85 8.32 -12.99 25.01
C SER A 85 7.10 -13.71 24.41
N LEU A 86 6.64 -13.27 23.23
CA LEU A 86 5.51 -13.85 22.49
C LEU A 86 5.91 -15.04 21.58
N LYS A 87 7.21 -15.39 21.57
CA LYS A 87 7.82 -16.40 20.70
C LYS A 87 7.88 -17.76 21.36
#